data_AF-A0A645HJF5-F1
#
_entry.id   AF-A0A645HJF5-F1
#
_cell.length_a   1.000
_cell.length_b   1.000
_cell.length_c   1.000
_cell.angle_alpha   90.00
_cell.angle_beta   90.00
_cell.angle_gamma   90.00
#
_symmetry.space_group_name_H-M   'P 1'
#
loop_
_entity.id
_entity.type
_entity.pdbx_description
1 polymer ?
#
loop_
_entity_poly.entity_id
_entity_poly.type
_entity_poly.pdbx_seq_one_letter_code
_entity_poly.pdbx_strand_id
1 'polypeptide(L)' 'MTDYATYAYLCDVIISQEARHAGLGSWCLRCVLEHPDLQGLRRWSLATKDAQAFYEKFGFHSLEHPERYMEIFNDR' A
#
# COMPACT_ATOMS: atom_id res chain seq x y z
N MET A 1 14.65 -3.16 17.35
CA MET A 1 14.28 -3.33 15.93
C MET A 1 15.55 -3.75 15.21
N THR A 2 15.62 -5.02 14.84
CA THR A 2 16.83 -5.65 14.29
C THR A 2 16.61 -5.94 12.80
N ASP A 3 17.49 -5.39 11.97
CA ASP A 3 18.07 -5.85 10.68
C ASP A 3 17.16 -6.26 9.51
N TYR A 4 15.87 -6.52 9.73
CA TYR A 4 14.90 -6.83 8.69
C TYR A 4 13.58 -6.11 8.99
N ALA A 5 13.16 -5.25 8.06
CA ALA A 5 11.79 -4.74 8.10
C ALA A 5 10.85 -5.94 7.97
N THR A 6 9.97 -6.17 8.95
CA THR A 6 8.93 -7.21 8.86
C THR A 6 7.60 -6.64 8.39
N TYR A 7 7.53 -5.33 8.17
CA TYR A 7 6.31 -4.58 7.91
C TYR A 7 6.61 -3.38 7.01
N ALA A 8 5.72 -3.11 6.05
CA ALA A 8 5.72 -1.89 5.27
C ALA A 8 4.32 -1.26 5.23
N TYR A 9 4.28 0.07 5.27
CA TYR A 9 3.08 0.86 5.09
C TYR A 9 3.20 1.69 3.81
N LEU A 10 2.31 1.47 2.85
CA LEU A 10 2.27 2.20 1.58
C LEU A 10 1.38 3.44 1.75
N CYS A 11 1.93 4.61 1.46
CA CYS A 11 1.27 5.91 1.56
C CYS A 11 1.52 6.78 0.35
N ASP A 12 0.75 7.86 0.23
CA ASP A 12 1.02 9.00 -0.65
C ASP A 12 1.22 8.64 -2.14
N VAL A 13 0.60 7.55 -2.59
CA VAL A 13 0.58 7.18 -4.01
C VAL A 13 -0.35 8.15 -4.75
N ILE A 14 0.25 9.14 -5.41
CA ILE A 14 -0.46 10.17 -6.17
C ILE A 14 0.05 10.19 -7.61
N ILE A 15 -0.88 10.19 -8.56
CA ILE A 15 -0.61 10.40 -9.98
C ILE A 15 -1.25 11.72 -10.40
N SER A 16 -0.46 12.60 -11.05
CA SER A 16 -0.96 13.87 -11.61
C SER A 16 -2.15 13.58 -12.52
N GLN A 17 -3.15 14.47 -12.48
CA GLN A 17 -4.43 14.24 -13.14
C GLN A 17 -4.28 14.01 -14.65
N GLU A 18 -3.36 14.75 -15.27
CA GLU A 18 -3.03 14.70 -16.69
C GLU A 18 -2.40 13.37 -17.11
N ALA A 19 -1.76 12.68 -16.16
CA ALA A 19 -1.05 11.42 -16.38
C ALA A 19 -1.83 10.18 -15.91
N ARG A 20 -3.07 10.35 -15.43
CA ARG A 20 -3.95 9.23 -15.05
C ARG A 20 -4.35 8.42 -16.27
N HIS A 21 -4.79 7.18 -16.03
CA HIS A 21 -5.19 6.22 -17.07
C HIS A 21 -4.08 5.77 -18.03
N ALA A 22 -2.85 6.28 -17.89
CA ALA A 22 -1.67 5.83 -18.64
C ALA A 22 -0.95 4.62 -18.01
N GLY A 23 -1.55 3.98 -16.99
CA GLY A 23 -0.96 2.82 -16.31
C GLY A 23 0.17 3.13 -15.30
N LEU A 24 0.51 4.40 -15.10
CA LEU A 24 1.61 4.82 -14.21
C LEU A 24 1.44 4.37 -12.76
N GLY A 25 0.21 4.43 -12.22
CA GLY A 25 -0.05 3.94 -10.87
C GLY A 25 0.25 2.46 -10.73
N SER A 26 -0.13 1.65 -11.73
CA SER A 26 0.16 0.23 -11.74
C SER A 26 1.64 -0.07 -11.91
N TRP A 27 2.33 0.69 -12.75
CA TRP A 27 3.78 0.58 -12.92
C TRP A 27 4.51 0.90 -11.62
N CYS A 28 4.17 2.01 -10.96
CA CYS A 28 4.74 2.42 -9.69
C CYS A 28 4.55 1.34 -8.60
N LEU A 29 3.33 0.84 -8.44
CA LEU A 29 3.02 -0.23 -7.48
C LEU A 29 3.84 -1.50 -7.73
N ARG A 30 4.00 -1.93 -8.99
CA ARG A 30 4.87 -3.08 -9.29
C ARG A 30 6.30 -2.82 -8.89
N CYS A 31 6.87 -1.67 -9.26
CA CYS A 31 8.23 -1.32 -8.89
C CYS A 31 8.47 -1.37 -7.38
N VAL A 32 7.51 -0.89 -6.58
CA VAL A 32 7.61 -0.94 -5.11
C VAL A 32 7.47 -2.37 -4.57
N LEU A 33 6.45 -3.11 -5.01
CA LEU A 33 6.16 -4.45 -4.50
C LEU A 33 7.20 -5.49 -4.93
N GLU A 34 7.84 -5.29 -6.08
CA GLU A 34 8.87 -6.17 -6.63
C GLU A 34 10.30 -5.74 -6.22
N HIS A 35 10.45 -4.70 -5.39
CA HIS A 35 11.78 -4.23 -4.96
C HIS A 35 12.49 -5.33 -4.15
N PRO A 36 13.73 -5.73 -4.50
CA PRO A 36 14.44 -6.85 -3.87
C PRO A 36 14.55 -6.75 -2.34
N ASP A 37 14.80 -5.55 -1.82
CA ASP A 37 14.95 -5.33 -0.37
C ASP A 37 13.63 -5.37 0.41
N LEU A 38 12.49 -5.37 -0.28
CA LEU A 38 11.15 -5.43 0.31
C LEU A 38 10.54 -6.83 0.18
N GLN A 39 11.30 -7.80 -0.33
CA GLN A 39 10.88 -9.19 -0.38
C GLN A 39 10.98 -9.82 1.02
N GLY A 40 9.97 -10.59 1.42
CA GLY A 40 9.94 -11.27 2.73
C GLY A 40 9.32 -10.47 3.88
N LEU A 41 8.76 -9.28 3.60
CA LEU A 41 7.92 -8.56 4.56
C LEU A 41 6.75 -9.45 4.99
N ARG A 42 6.51 -9.56 6.30
CA ARG A 42 5.37 -10.34 6.82
C ARG A 42 4.03 -9.70 6.51
N ARG A 43 4.02 -8.39 6.27
CA ARG A 43 2.79 -7.64 6.04
C ARG A 43 3.06 -6.34 5.28
N TRP A 44 2.23 -6.09 4.29
CA TRP A 44 2.00 -4.77 3.69
C TRP A 44 0.67 -4.22 4.18
N SER A 45 0.60 -2.91 4.40
CA SER A 45 -0.65 -2.24 4.77
C SER A 45 -0.77 -0.90 4.06
N LEU A 46 -2.00 -0.48 3.83
CA LEU A 46 -2.35 0.84 3.31
C LEU A 46 -3.73 1.23 3.83
N ALA A 47 -4.01 2.53 3.85
CA ALA A 47 -5.35 3.05 3.99
C ALA A 47 -5.73 3.74 2.67
N THR A 48 -6.94 3.46 2.17
CA THR A 48 -7.46 4.10 0.96
C THR A 48 -8.93 4.44 1.16
N LYS A 49 -9.35 5.59 0.63
CA LYS A 49 -10.74 6.07 0.73
C LYS A 49 -11.64 5.36 -0.28
N ASP A 50 -11.19 5.28 -1.53
CA ASP A 50 -12.02 4.90 -2.69
C ASP A 50 -11.28 4.09 -3.76
N ALA A 51 -10.01 3.71 -3.53
CA ALA A 51 -9.19 2.98 -4.50
C ALA A 51 -8.98 1.50 -4.14
N GLN A 52 -9.84 0.89 -3.33
CA GLN A 52 -9.74 -0.50 -2.89
C GLN A 52 -9.59 -1.47 -4.09
N ALA A 53 -10.49 -1.38 -5.07
CA ALA A 53 -10.47 -2.21 -6.27
C ALA A 53 -9.22 -2.03 -7.15
N PHE A 54 -8.49 -0.91 -7.01
CA PHE A 54 -7.21 -0.73 -7.66
C PHE A 54 -6.12 -1.53 -6.93
N TYR A 55 -6.05 -1.44 -5.61
CA TYR A 55 -5.04 -2.14 -4.80
C TYR A 55 -5.26 -3.65 -4.75
N GLU A 56 -6.50 -4.13 -4.82
CA GLU A 56 -6.84 -5.55 -4.91
C GLU A 56 -6.15 -6.26 -6.09
N LYS A 57 -5.91 -5.54 -7.20
CA LYS A 57 -5.18 -6.06 -8.36
C LYS A 57 -3.72 -6.43 -8.06
N PHE A 58 -3.18 -5.96 -6.94
CA PHE A 58 -1.81 -6.22 -6.48
C PHE A 58 -1.77 -7.16 -5.28
N GLY A 59 -2.88 -7.83 -4.95
CA GLY A 59 -2.96 -8.79 -3.85
C GLY A 59 -3.23 -8.15 -2.48
N PHE A 60 -3.47 -6.83 -2.40
CA PHE A 60 -4.05 -6.26 -1.19
C PHE A 60 -5.48 -6.78 -1.01
N HIS A 61 -5.89 -6.91 0.25
CA HIS A 61 -7.25 -7.30 0.60
C HIS A 61 -7.63 -6.59 1.90
N SER A 62 -8.93 -6.57 2.21
CA SER A 62 -9.42 -6.12 3.50
C SER A 62 -8.70 -6.86 4.63
N LEU A 63 -8.42 -6.14 5.72
CA LEU A 63 -7.76 -6.71 6.89
C LEU A 63 -8.51 -7.97 7.35
N GLU A 64 -7.79 -9.08 7.52
CA GLU A 64 -8.36 -10.35 7.99
C GLU A 64 -8.88 -10.25 9.42
N HIS A 65 -8.19 -9.44 10.24
CA HIS A 65 -8.50 -9.17 11.63
C HIS A 65 -8.54 -7.66 11.86
N PRO A 66 -9.58 -6.95 11.36
CA PRO A 66 -9.66 -5.49 11.45
C PRO A 66 -9.70 -5.00 12.91
N GLU A 67 -10.21 -5.81 13.83
CA GLU A 67 -10.27 -5.52 15.27
C GLU A 67 -8.89 -5.37 15.93
N ARG A 68 -7.83 -5.82 15.27
CA ARG A 68 -6.44 -5.68 15.76
C ARG A 68 -5.78 -4.37 15.34
N TYR A 69 -6.44 -3.58 14.48
CA TYR A 69 -5.91 -2.31 14.01
C TYR A 69 -6.56 -1.19 14.79
N MET A 70 -5.72 -0.28 15.29
CA MET A 70 -6.14 0.90 16.00
C MET A 70 -5.44 2.09 15.36
N GLU A 71 -6.12 3.23 15.32
CA GLU A 71 -5.57 4.48 14.83
C GLU A 71 -5.83 5.62 15.82
N ILE A 72 -4.96 6.62 15.81
CA ILE A 72 -5.25 7.94 16.35
C ILE A 72 -5.49 8.82 15.13
N PHE A 73 -6.76 9.10 14.83
CA PHE A 73 -7.16 9.94 13.72
C PHE A 73 -7.53 11.34 14.23
N ASN A 74 -6.83 12.35 13.73
CA ASN A 74 -7.13 13.75 14.02
C ASN A 74 -7.65 14.40 12.74
N ASP A 75 -8.95 14.70 12.70
CA ASP A 75 -9.54 15.56 11.65
C ASP A 75 -8.93 16.96 11.78
N ARG A 76 -8.05 17.32 10.85
CA ARG A 76 -7.56 18.69 10.68
C ARG A 76 -8.31 19.37 9.55
#